data_AF-A0A7V7K1R0-F1
#
_entry.id   AF-A0A7V7K1R0-F1
#
_cell.length_a   1.000
_cell.length_b   1.000
_cell.length_c   1.000
_cell.angle_alpha   90.00
_cell.angle_beta   90.00
_cell.angle_gamma   90.00
#
_symmetry.space_group_name_H-M   'P 1'
#
loop_
_entity.id
_entity.type
_entity.pdbx_description
1 polymer ?
#
loop_
_entity_poly.entity_id
_entity_poly.type
_entity_poly.pdbx_seq_one_letter_code
_entity_poly.pdbx_strand_id
1 'polypeptide(L)' 'MDEQSFAAEEGSGVYEGTDLLQLRVDEDLYRAFQRSVWIIINETGRTQIDIMNEMVRDFLIKHRC' A
#
# COMPACT_ATOMS: atom_id res chain seq x y z
N MET A 1 19.07 -1.41 -19.78
CA MET A 1 17.94 -0.83 -19.03
C MET A 1 17.48 -1.93 -18.12
N ASP A 2 18.06 -1.94 -16.95
CA ASP A 2 17.90 -3.01 -15.97
C ASP A 2 16.51 -2.91 -15.37
N GLU A 3 15.67 -3.89 -15.72
CA GLU A 3 14.45 -4.23 -14.98
C GLU A 3 14.89 -4.70 -13.59
N GLN A 4 15.17 -3.76 -12.70
CA GLN A 4 15.23 -4.03 -11.27
C GLN A 4 13.80 -4.28 -10.82
N SER A 5 13.43 -5.55 -10.90
CA SER A 5 12.50 -6.24 -10.03
C SER A 5 12.60 -5.64 -8.64
N PHE A 6 11.66 -4.74 -8.33
CA PHE A 6 11.34 -4.38 -6.97
C PHE A 6 10.67 -5.61 -6.38
N ALA A 7 11.51 -6.55 -5.94
CA ALA A 7 11.09 -7.62 -5.06
C ALA A 7 10.47 -6.92 -3.85
N ALA A 8 9.13 -6.94 -3.81
CA ALA A 8 8.41 -6.79 -2.57
C ALA A 8 9.00 -7.87 -1.66
N GLU A 9 9.84 -7.47 -0.72
CA GLU A 9 10.14 -8.34 0.40
C GLU A 9 8.79 -8.56 1.09
N GLU A 10 8.18 -9.71 0.78
CA GLU A 10 7.07 -10.26 1.51
C GLU A 10 7.58 -10.54 2.92
N GLY A 11 7.52 -9.50 3.75
CA GLY A 11 7.55 -9.63 5.19
C GLY A 11 6.41 -10.56 5.56
N SER A 12 6.75 -11.82 5.81
CA SER A 12 5.94 -12.85 6.47
C SER A 12 5.58 -12.39 7.90
N GLY A 13 4.84 -11.30 8.03
CA GLY A 13 4.08 -10.97 9.21
C GLY A 13 2.70 -11.58 9.03
N VAL A 14 2.34 -12.58 9.82
CA VAL A 14 0.94 -12.96 9.96
C VAL A 14 0.26 -11.80 10.67
N TYR A 15 -0.42 -10.94 9.91
CA TYR A 15 -1.20 -9.85 10.46
C TYR A 15 -2.54 -10.45 10.94
N GLU A 16 -2.63 -10.77 12.23
CA GLU A 16 -3.89 -11.20 12.84
C GLU A 16 -4.99 -10.17 12.57
N GLY A 17 -6.03 -10.56 11.83
CA GLY A 17 -7.20 -9.73 11.59
C GLY A 17 -7.18 -8.83 10.33
N THR A 18 -6.31 -9.08 9.35
CA THR A 18 -6.38 -8.39 8.04
C THR A 18 -6.68 -9.34 6.88
N ASP A 19 -7.58 -8.93 5.98
CA ASP A 19 -7.93 -9.65 4.75
C ASP A 19 -7.25 -9.03 3.51
N LEU A 20 -7.02 -9.85 2.48
CA LEU A 20 -6.43 -9.42 1.21
C LEU A 20 -7.48 -8.73 0.32
N LEU A 21 -7.20 -7.49 -0.09
CA LEU A 21 -8.00 -6.74 -1.07
C LEU A 21 -7.18 -6.50 -2.34
N GLN A 22 -7.64 -7.04 -3.48
CA GLN A 22 -7.02 -6.81 -4.79
C GLN A 22 -7.77 -5.72 -5.56
N LEU A 23 -7.05 -4.69 -5.99
CA LEU A 23 -7.58 -3.56 -6.75
C LEU A 23 -6.90 -3.46 -8.12
N ARG A 24 -7.67 -3.11 -9.15
CA ARG A 24 -7.13 -2.68 -10.44
C ARG A 24 -7.12 -1.16 -10.47
N VAL A 25 -5.95 -0.58 -10.73
CA VAL A 25 -5.73 0.86 -10.82
C VAL A 25 -4.90 1.15 -12.07
N ASP A 26 -4.91 2.41 -12.52
CA ASP A 26 -4.07 2.85 -13.63
C ASP A 26 -2.58 2.75 -13.29
N GLU A 27 -1.73 2.54 -14.29
CA GLU A 27 -0.28 2.34 -14.12
C GLU A 27 0.39 3.52 -13.39
N ASP A 28 -0.01 4.75 -13.72
CA ASP A 28 0.53 5.95 -13.09
C ASP A 28 0.18 6.01 -11.59
N LEU A 29 -1.04 5.61 -11.23
CA LEU A 29 -1.50 5.53 -9.84
C LEU A 29 -0.76 4.44 -9.08
N TYR A 30 -0.51 3.29 -9.72
CA TYR A 30 0.28 2.22 -9.12
C TYR A 30 1.70 2.70 -8.78
N ARG A 31 2.40 3.35 -9.73
CA ARG A 31 3.75 3.89 -9.50
C ARG A 31 3.76 4.98 -8.44
N ALA A 32 2.80 5.89 -8.48
CA ALA A 32 2.66 6.94 -7.47
C ALA A 32 2.42 6.37 -6.07
N PHE A 33 1.58 5.33 -5.96
CA PHE A 33 1.30 4.65 -4.71
C PHE A 33 2.54 3.97 -4.14
N GLN A 34 3.25 3.17 -4.94
CA GLN A 34 4.49 2.52 -4.49
C GLN A 34 5.53 3.51 -3.97
N ARG A 35 5.72 4.62 -4.70
CA ARG A 35 6.64 5.68 -4.27
C ARG A 35 6.19 6.33 -2.96
N SER A 36 4.91 6.65 -2.84
CA SER A 36 4.35 7.32 -1.67
C SER A 36 4.42 6.44 -0.43
N VAL A 37 4.10 5.15 -0.56
CA VAL A 37 4.23 4.16 0.51
C VAL A 37 5.66 4.11 1.02
N TRP A 38 6.64 4.02 0.11
CA TRP A 38 8.05 3.96 0.49
C TRP A 38 8.50 5.21 1.25
N ILE A 39 8.12 6.40 0.78
CA ILE A 39 8.42 7.67 1.45
C ILE A 39 7.80 7.70 2.85
N ILE A 40 6.51 7.39 2.97
CA ILE A 40 5.78 7.45 4.25
C ILE A 40 6.35 6.47 5.27
N ILE A 41 6.66 5.23 4.87
CA ILE A 41 7.29 4.23 5.75
C ILE A 41 8.62 4.78 6.27
N ASN A 42 9.45 5.34 5.38
CA ASN A 42 10.77 5.84 5.74
C ASN A 42 10.71 7.10 6.64
N GLU A 43 9.76 7.99 6.42
CA GLU A 43 9.65 9.25 7.17
C GLU A 43 8.92 9.11 8.51
N THR A 44 7.92 8.22 8.59
CA THR A 44 7.01 8.13 9.73
C THR A 44 7.13 6.84 10.53
N GLY A 45 7.86 5.84 10.02
CA GLY A 45 7.97 4.52 10.63
C GLY A 45 6.67 3.70 10.59
N ARG A 46 5.65 4.16 9.85
CA ARG A 46 4.40 3.44 9.67
C ARG A 46 4.60 2.18 8.84
N THR A 47 3.69 1.22 8.99
CA THR A 47 3.73 0.00 8.17
C THR A 47 2.97 0.20 6.86
N GLN A 48 3.29 -0.61 5.84
CA GLN A 48 2.56 -0.62 4.58
C GLN A 48 1.06 -0.89 4.78
N ILE A 49 0.70 -1.76 5.73
CA ILE A 49 -0.70 -2.09 6.05
C ILE A 49 -1.43 -0.90 6.65
N ASP A 50 -0.79 -0.11 7.51
CA ASP A 50 -1.41 1.10 8.05
C ASP A 50 -1.78 2.08 6.94
N ILE A 51 -0.90 2.22 5.94
CA ILE A 51 -1.10 3.09 4.78
C ILE A 51 -2.22 2.54 3.89
N MET A 52 -2.22 1.23 3.61
CA MET A 52 -3.28 0.58 2.83
C MET A 52 -4.66 0.73 3.51
N ASN A 53 -4.73 0.49 4.82
CA ASN A 53 -5.96 0.63 5.59
C ASN A 53 -6.45 2.08 5.63
N GLU A 54 -5.56 3.06 5.73
CA GLU A 54 -5.93 4.48 5.65
C GLU A 54 -6.57 4.81 4.31
N MET A 55 -5.95 4.40 3.19
CA MET A 55 -6.55 4.65 1.87
C MET A 55 -7.94 4.03 1.71
N VAL A 56 -8.13 2.79 2.19
CA VAL A 56 -9.43 2.12 2.14
C VAL A 56 -10.44 2.85 3.02
N ARG A 57 -10.06 3.23 4.25
CA ARG A 57 -10.94 3.99 5.15
C ARG A 57 -11.33 5.34 4.57
N ASP A 58 -10.39 6.09 4.02
CA ASP A 58 -10.65 7.39 3.41
C ASP A 58 -11.61 7.27 2.22
N PHE A 59 -11.44 6.21 1.42
CA PHE A 59 -12.37 5.89 0.34
C PHE A 59 -13.78 5.60 0.88
N LEU A 60 -13.91 4.75 1.90
CA LEU A 60 -15.22 4.40 2.48
C LEU A 60 -15.91 5.60 3.16
N ILE A 61 -15.18 6.39 3.95
CA ILE A 61 -15.69 7.60 4.61
C ILE A 61 -16.22 8.59 3.57
N LYS A 62 -15.48 8.79 2.47
CA LYS A 62 -15.90 9.64 1.35
C LYS A 62 -17.22 9.19 0.74
N HIS A 63 -17.44 7.88 0.67
CA HIS A 63 -18.66 7.28 0.12
C HIS A 63 -19.76 7.02 1.18
N ARG A 64 -19.53 7.41 2.45
CA ARG A 64 -20.45 7.19 3.58
C ARG A 64 -20.79 5.70 3.79
N CYS A 65 -19.79 4.84 3.62
CA CYS A 65 -19.85 3.41 3.93
C CYS A 65 -19.15 3.10 5.25
#